data_AF-A0A533XQW9-F1
#
_entry.id   AF-A0A533XQW9-F1
#
_cell.length_a   1.000
_cell.length_b   1.000
_cell.length_c   1.000
_cell.angle_alpha   90.00
_cell.angle_beta   90.00
_cell.angle_gamma   90.00
#
_symmetry.space_group_name_H-M   'P 1'
#
loop_
_entity.id
_entity.type
_entity.pdbx_description
1 polymer ?
#
loop_
_entity_poly.entity_id
_entity_poly.type
_entity_poly.pdbx_seq_one_letter_code
_entity_poly.pdbx_strand_id
1 'polypeptide(L)' 'MQIKTFRALDMRDALRAVKEELGPDAVILSTREVKSGGGAFGLFSRSVVEVTAAVD' A
#
# COMPACT_ATOMS: atom_id res chain seq x y z
N MET A 1 -1.81 -6.19 -18.73
CA MET A 1 -2.20 -5.40 -17.54
C MET A 1 -2.39 -6.25 -16.29
N GLN A 2 -1.49 -6.09 -15.31
CA GLN A 2 -1.61 -6.58 -13.93
C GLN A 2 -1.85 -5.41 -12.98
N ILE A 3 -2.82 -5.54 -12.06
CA ILE A 3 -3.14 -4.52 -11.05
C ILE A 3 -3.04 -5.17 -9.68
N LYS A 4 -2.32 -4.52 -8.76
CA LYS A 4 -2.18 -5.01 -7.38
C LYS A 4 -2.19 -3.86 -6.37
N THR A 5 -2.78 -4.14 -5.21
CA THR A 5 -2.79 -3.23 -4.06
C THR A 5 -1.82 -3.73 -2.99
N PHE A 6 -0.98 -2.82 -2.51
CA PHE A 6 0.05 -3.02 -1.51
C PHE A 6 -0.31 -2.26 -0.24
N ARG A 7 -0.08 -2.85 0.92
CA ARG A 7 -0.27 -2.21 2.22
C ARG A 7 1.03 -2.24 2.98
N ALA A 8 1.48 -1.10 3.49
CA ALA A 8 2.69 -1.00 4.28
C ALA A 8 2.54 0.04 5.40
N LEU A 9 3.48 0.04 6.35
CA LEU A 9 3.49 1.00 7.46
C LEU A 9 3.80 2.42 6.99
N ASP A 10 4.58 2.54 5.91
CA ASP A 10 4.90 3.81 5.28
C ASP A 10 4.90 3.70 3.75
N MET A 11 4.98 4.86 3.10
CA MET A 11 4.99 4.95 1.63
C MET A 11 6.24 4.32 1.02
N ARG A 12 7.39 4.35 1.72
CA ARG A 12 8.66 3.87 1.19
C ARG A 12 8.66 2.34 1.08
N ASP A 13 8.15 1.66 2.10
CA ASP A 13 7.97 0.23 2.12
C ASP A 13 6.94 -0.22 1.09
N ALA A 14 5.86 0.55 0.91
CA ALA A 14 4.88 0.27 -0.14
C ALA A 14 5.50 0.40 -1.55
N LEU A 15 6.27 1.45 -1.84
CA LEU A 15 6.95 1.61 -3.13
C LEU A 15 8.01 0.53 -3.37
N ARG A 16 8.72 0.12 -2.32
CA ARG A 16 9.66 -1.00 -2.41
C ARG A 16 8.94 -2.27 -2.83
N ALA A 17 7.83 -2.61 -2.16
CA ALA A 17 7.03 -3.78 -2.47
C ALA A 17 6.48 -3.73 -3.90
N VAL A 18 5.98 -2.56 -4.34
CA VAL A 18 5.54 -2.35 -5.73
C VAL A 18 6.67 -2.66 -6.71
N LYS A 19 7.87 -2.11 -6.48
CA LYS A 19 9.02 -2.29 -7.38
C LYS A 19 9.53 -3.74 -7.39
N GLU A 20 9.56 -4.40 -6.24
CA GLU A 20 10.00 -5.79 -6.10
C GLU A 20 9.04 -6.76 -6.79
N GLU A 21 7.74 -6.46 -6.81
CA GLU A 21 6.74 -7.37 -7.35
C GLU A 21 6.30 -7.05 -8.79
N LEU A 22 6.04 -5.79 -9.12
CA LEU A 22 5.58 -5.36 -10.45
C LEU A 22 6.71 -4.83 -11.34
N GLY A 23 7.89 -4.60 -10.78
CA GLY A 23 9.04 -4.07 -11.49
C GLY A 23 9.11 -2.53 -11.51
N PRO A 24 10.17 -1.97 -12.13
CA PRO A 24 10.41 -0.54 -12.16
C PRO A 24 9.43 0.25 -13.05
N ASP A 25 8.76 -0.43 -13.97
CA ASP A 25 7.83 0.19 -14.94
C ASP A 25 6.39 0.28 -14.41
N ALA A 26 6.16 -0.12 -13.15
CA ALA A 26 4.86 -0.05 -12.52
C ALA A 26 4.40 1.41 -12.31
N VAL A 27 3.14 1.66 -12.64
CA VAL A 27 2.46 2.96 -12.47
C VAL A 27 1.56 2.92 -11.25
N ILE A 28 1.71 3.91 -10.37
CA ILE A 28 0.83 4.06 -9.20
C ILE A 28 -0.51 4.64 -9.65
N LEU A 29 -1.59 3.91 -9.39
CA LEU A 29 -2.96 4.32 -9.70
C LEU A 29 -3.60 5.12 -8.56
N SER A 30 -3.37 4.71 -7.32
CA SER A 30 -3.93 5.39 -6.15
C SER A 30 -3.10 5.16 -4.89
N THR A 31 -3.11 6.14 -4.00
CA THR A 31 -2.48 6.07 -2.68
C THR A 31 -3.50 6.58 -1.66
N ARG A 32 -3.71 5.84 -0.58
CA ARG A 32 -4.56 6.27 0.52
C ARG A 32 -4.00 5.81 1.85
N GLU A 33 -4.14 6.64 2.87
CA GLU A 33 -3.91 6.22 4.24
C GLU A 33 -5.16 5.52 4.77
N VAL A 34 -4.97 4.34 5.33
CA VAL A 34 -6.02 3.53 5.93
C VAL A 34 -5.68 3.35 7.40
N LYS A 35 -6.63 3.68 8.28
CA LYS A 35 -6.48 3.35 9.71
C LYS A 35 -6.81 1.88 9.86
N SER A 36 -5.81 1.05 10.18
CA SER A 36 -6.04 -0.35 10.50
C SER A 36 -6.58 -0.42 11.93
N GLY A 37 -7.89 -0.21 12.08
CA GLY A 37 -8.58 -0.17 13.36
C GLY A 37 -9.81 -1.06 13.35
N GLY A 38 -9.68 -2.28 13.88
CA GLY A 38 -10.79 -3.18 14.13
C GLY A 38 -10.57 -3.91 15.47
N GLY A 39 -11.34 -3.53 16.49
CA GLY A 39 -11.48 -4.29 17.73
C GLY A 39 -11.28 -3.48 19.00
N ALA A 40 -12.40 -3.14 19.66
CA ALA A 40 -12.66 -2.92 21.10
C ALA A 40 -11.69 -2.16 22.04
N PHE A 41 -10.50 -1.75 21.63
CA PHE A 41 -9.51 -1.09 22.49
C PHE A 41 -8.83 0.03 21.70
N GLY A 42 -9.52 1.17 21.59
CA GLY A 42 -9.22 2.30 20.71
C GLY A 42 -7.96 3.11 21.02
N LEU A 43 -6.82 2.48 21.27
CA LEU A 43 -5.56 3.16 21.62
C LEU A 43 -4.38 2.90 20.65
N PHE A 44 -4.51 1.99 19.67
CA PHE A 44 -3.41 1.66 18.75
C PHE A 44 -3.82 1.50 17.28
N SER A 45 -4.68 2.39 16.76
CA SER A 45 -4.90 2.46 15.32
C SER A 45 -3.62 2.93 14.62
N ARG A 46 -2.81 1.98 14.13
CA ARG A 46 -1.69 2.30 13.25
C ARG A 46 -2.26 2.67 11.88
N SER A 47 -1.98 3.90 11.47
CA SER A 47 -2.16 4.31 10.08
C SER A 47 -1.23 3.47 9.21
N VAL A 48 -1.78 2.87 8.16
CA VAL A 48 -1.04 2.15 7.13
C VAL A 48 -1.28 2.84 5.80
N VAL A 49 -0.33 2.78 4.89
CA VAL A 49 -0.45 3.29 3.54
C VAL A 49 -0.88 2.16 2.63
N GLU A 50 -1.94 2.38 1.87
CA GLU A 50 -2.42 1.50 0.81
C GLU A 50 -2.10 2.13 -0.56
N VAL A 51 -1.41 1.37 -1.40
CA VAL A 51 -0.93 1.82 -2.71
C VAL A 51 -1.41 0.83 -3.76
N THR A 52 -2.21 1.30 -4.72
CA THR A 52 -2.60 0.49 -5.87
C THR A 52 -1.71 0.85 -7.03
N ALA A 53 -1.08 -0.16 -7.64
CA ALA A 53 -0.19 -0.01 -8.76
C ALA A 53 -0.58 -0.98 -9.89
N ALA A 54 -0.19 -0.64 -11.11
CA ALA A 54 -0.43 -1.44 -12.29
C ALA A 54 0.79 -1.45 -13.21
N VAL A 55 1.00 -2.56 -13.91
CA VAL A 55 1.96 -2.71 -15.00
C VAL A 55 1.25 -3.37 -16.17
N ASP A 56 1.60 -3.07 -17.41
CA ASP A 56 1.03 -3.78 -18.56
C ASP A 56 1.60 -5.20 -18.69
#